data_AF-A0A966XI72-F1
#
_entry.id   AF-A0A966XI72-F1
#
_cell.length_a   1.000
_cell.length_b   1.000
_cell.length_c   1.000
_cell.angle_alpha   90.00
_cell.angle_beta   90.00
_cell.angle_gamma   90.00
#
_symmetry.space_group_name_H-M   'P 1'
#
loop_
_entity.id
_entity.type
_entity.pdbx_description
1 polymer ?
#
loop_
_entity_poly.entity_id
_entity_poly.type
_entity_poly.pdbx_seq_one_letter_code
_entity_poly.pdbx_strand_id
1 'polypeptide(L)'
;AERIEVVVPVDQLSLAIGRRGQNVRLASQLTGLDIDIMTEAEESERRQKEFEERTQLFMSSLDLDEFFAQLLVSEGFSNLEEVAFVEAEELLQIEGVDESTADELQTRAREFLEEQARKALEKAREMGVEDNLINFEGLTPQMLEALADDGIKSLEDFATCADWELAGGWTTVDGERVKDDGILESFDVSLAEAQELVMTARVMLGWVDPEDLLQNDDAEEVEEE
;
A
#
# COMPACT_ATOMS: atom_id res chain seq x y z
N ALA A 1 -8.17 4.83 6.28
CA ALA A 1 -9.60 4.44 6.43
C ALA A 1 -9.91 3.41 5.36
N GLU A 2 -10.57 2.32 5.72
CA GLU A 2 -10.87 1.22 4.80
C GLU A 2 -11.85 1.70 3.70
N ARG A 3 -11.52 1.42 2.43
CA ARG A 3 -12.25 1.90 1.25
C ARG A 3 -13.22 0.82 0.78
N ILE A 4 -14.47 1.20 0.53
CA ILE A 4 -15.49 0.32 -0.05
C ILE A 4 -15.92 0.83 -1.40
N GLU A 5 -16.02 -0.10 -2.34
CA GLU A 5 -16.46 0.17 -3.69
C GLU A 5 -17.85 -0.40 -3.91
N VAL A 6 -18.76 0.44 -4.41
CA VAL A 6 -20.17 0.10 -4.58
C VAL A 6 -20.53 0.20 -6.06
N VAL A 7 -20.81 -0.95 -6.64
CA VAL A 7 -21.26 -1.07 -8.03
C VAL A 7 -22.75 -0.87 -8.09
N VAL A 8 -23.20 0.10 -8.87
CA VAL A 8 -24.62 0.38 -9.06
C VAL A 8 -24.99 0.42 -10.54
N PRO A 9 -26.23 0.04 -10.88
CA PRO A 9 -26.77 0.28 -12.21
C PRO A 9 -26.71 1.77 -12.59
N VAL A 10 -26.50 2.07 -13.87
CA VAL A 10 -26.34 3.45 -14.37
C VAL A 10 -27.53 4.35 -14.03
N ASP A 11 -28.75 3.79 -14.02
CA ASP A 11 -29.98 4.50 -13.64
C ASP A 11 -30.05 4.85 -12.15
N GLN A 12 -29.29 4.15 -11.30
CA GLN A 12 -29.23 4.37 -9.86
C GLN A 12 -28.00 5.16 -9.41
N LEU A 13 -27.00 5.38 -10.29
CA LEU A 13 -25.78 6.13 -9.98
C LEU A 13 -26.08 7.50 -9.36
N SER A 14 -27.00 8.26 -9.96
CA SER A 14 -27.39 9.58 -9.46
C SER A 14 -28.06 9.52 -8.09
N LEU A 15 -28.85 8.47 -7.83
CA LEU A 15 -29.52 8.26 -6.54
C LEU A 15 -28.52 7.83 -5.46
N ALA A 16 -27.57 6.96 -5.81
CA ALA A 16 -26.54 6.45 -4.92
C ALA A 16 -25.58 7.57 -4.46
N ILE A 17 -25.15 8.44 -5.38
CA ILE A 17 -24.33 9.62 -5.05
C ILE A 17 -25.16 10.66 -4.25
N GLY A 18 -26.43 10.86 -4.65
CA GLY A 18 -27.31 11.88 -4.08
C GLY A 18 -26.95 13.30 -4.55
N ARG A 19 -27.77 14.29 -4.17
CA ARG A 19 -27.54 15.69 -4.58
C ARG A 19 -26.24 16.21 -3.97
N ARG A 20 -25.28 16.63 -4.81
CA ARG A 20 -23.94 17.10 -4.39
C ARG A 20 -23.19 16.08 -3.52
N GLY A 21 -23.34 14.79 -3.81
CA GLY A 21 -22.68 13.72 -3.05
C GLY A 21 -23.20 13.56 -1.63
N GLN A 22 -24.41 14.06 -1.31
CA GLN A 22 -24.93 14.02 0.04
C GLN A 22 -25.10 12.59 0.57
N ASN A 23 -25.55 11.65 -0.27
CA ASN A 23 -25.78 10.28 0.16
C ASN A 23 -24.47 9.56 0.43
N VAL A 24 -23.50 9.66 -0.48
CA VAL A 24 -22.17 9.05 -0.29
C VAL A 24 -21.45 9.65 0.92
N ARG A 25 -21.55 10.97 1.14
CA ARG A 25 -20.93 11.64 2.29
C ARG A 25 -21.54 11.21 3.63
N LEU A 26 -22.86 11.12 3.70
CA LEU A 26 -23.55 10.65 4.91
C LEU A 26 -23.24 9.18 5.17
N ALA A 27 -23.22 8.35 4.13
CA ALA A 27 -22.89 6.94 4.25
C ALA A 27 -21.46 6.77 4.77
N SER A 28 -20.46 7.45 4.20
CA SER A 28 -19.08 7.42 4.69
C SER A 28 -18.94 7.91 6.13
N GLN A 29 -19.68 8.94 6.54
CA GLN A 29 -19.70 9.41 7.93
C GLN A 29 -20.33 8.40 8.89
N LEU A 30 -21.36 7.66 8.44
CA LEU A 30 -22.05 6.67 9.25
C LEU A 30 -21.27 5.37 9.38
N THR A 31 -20.57 4.96 8.32
CA THR A 31 -19.81 3.70 8.29
C THR A 31 -18.36 3.89 8.72
N GLY A 32 -17.83 5.12 8.70
CA GLY A 32 -16.40 5.37 8.89
C GLY A 32 -15.53 4.93 7.69
N LEU A 33 -16.15 4.53 6.58
CA LEU A 33 -15.48 3.98 5.40
C LEU A 33 -15.53 4.96 4.24
N ASP A 34 -14.50 4.99 3.42
CA ASP A 34 -14.50 5.81 2.22
C ASP A 34 -15.23 5.08 1.09
N ILE A 35 -16.35 5.63 0.60
CA ILE A 35 -17.23 4.93 -0.33
C ILE A 35 -17.05 5.48 -1.73
N ASP A 36 -16.57 4.64 -2.64
CA ASP A 36 -16.51 4.92 -4.07
C ASP A 36 -17.67 4.26 -4.80
N ILE A 37 -18.38 5.01 -5.66
CA ILE A 37 -19.57 4.53 -6.36
C ILE A 37 -19.29 4.56 -7.85
N MET A 38 -19.38 3.39 -8.49
CA MET A 38 -19.15 3.24 -9.92
C MET A 38 -20.21 2.38 -10.58
N THR A 39 -20.26 2.46 -11.91
CA THR A 39 -21.16 1.64 -12.73
C THR A 39 -20.55 0.29 -13.07
N GLU A 40 -21.38 -0.68 -13.45
CA GLU A 40 -20.91 -2.00 -13.91
C GLU A 40 -19.92 -1.90 -15.09
N ALA A 41 -20.10 -0.91 -15.96
CA ALA A 41 -19.22 -0.68 -17.10
C ALA A 41 -17.84 -0.15 -16.66
N GLU A 42 -17.81 0.84 -15.75
CA GLU A 42 -16.57 1.38 -15.19
C GLU A 42 -15.80 0.32 -14.40
N GLU A 43 -16.53 -0.50 -13.64
CA GLU A 43 -15.97 -1.61 -12.87
C GLU A 43 -15.33 -2.66 -13.79
N SER A 44 -16.02 -3.03 -14.87
CA SER A 44 -15.49 -3.96 -15.87
C SER A 44 -14.27 -3.40 -16.60
N GLU A 45 -14.27 -2.12 -16.97
CA GLU A 45 -13.11 -1.48 -17.60
C GLU A 45 -11.91 -1.43 -16.66
N ARG A 46 -12.15 -1.13 -15.37
CA ARG A 46 -11.09 -1.11 -14.37
C ARG A 46 -10.48 -2.49 -14.17
N ARG A 47 -11.30 -3.55 -13.98
CA ARG A 47 -10.79 -4.92 -13.87
C ARG A 47 -9.96 -5.32 -15.08
N GLN A 48 -10.37 -4.94 -16.28
CA GLN A 48 -9.61 -5.23 -17.50
C GLN A 48 -8.24 -4.54 -17.50
N LYS A 49 -8.19 -3.26 -17.07
CA LYS A 49 -6.92 -2.52 -16.93
C LYS A 49 -6.02 -3.14 -15.88
N GLU A 50 -6.55 -3.44 -14.70
CA GLU A 50 -5.78 -4.09 -13.62
C GLU A 50 -5.23 -5.45 -14.08
N PHE A 51 -6.03 -6.23 -14.80
CA PHE A 51 -5.60 -7.51 -15.37
C PHE A 51 -4.45 -7.32 -16.37
N GLU A 52 -4.56 -6.35 -17.27
CA GLU A 52 -3.51 -6.01 -18.25
C GLU A 52 -2.24 -5.50 -17.56
N GLU A 53 -2.36 -4.60 -16.59
CA GLU A 53 -1.24 -4.04 -15.84
C GLU A 53 -0.49 -5.11 -15.06
N ARG A 54 -1.19 -6.00 -14.35
CA ARG A 54 -0.58 -7.13 -13.63
C ARG A 54 0.06 -8.13 -14.57
N THR A 55 -0.58 -8.41 -15.72
CA THR A 55 0.02 -9.28 -16.75
C THR A 55 1.33 -8.69 -17.24
N GLN A 56 1.36 -7.38 -17.55
CA GLN A 56 2.59 -6.69 -17.98
C GLN A 56 3.66 -6.65 -16.90
N LEU A 57 3.27 -6.48 -15.64
CA LEU A 57 4.18 -6.56 -14.50
C LEU A 57 4.90 -7.91 -14.50
N PHE A 58 4.18 -9.03 -14.54
CA PHE A 58 4.80 -10.36 -14.52
C PHE A 58 5.63 -10.66 -15.78
N MET A 59 5.16 -10.25 -16.96
CA MET A 59 5.94 -10.43 -18.19
C MET A 59 7.30 -9.70 -18.12
N SER A 60 7.30 -8.44 -17.66
CA SER A 60 8.50 -7.61 -17.66
C SER A 60 9.49 -7.92 -16.53
N SER A 61 8.99 -8.43 -15.39
CA SER A 61 9.81 -8.71 -14.21
C SER A 61 10.31 -10.15 -14.13
N LEU A 62 9.49 -11.12 -14.54
CA LEU A 62 9.80 -12.55 -14.43
C LEU A 62 10.25 -13.19 -15.75
N ASP A 63 10.29 -12.41 -16.84
CA ASP A 63 10.59 -12.86 -18.20
C ASP A 63 9.68 -14.04 -18.63
N LEU A 64 8.37 -13.81 -18.47
CA LEU A 64 7.32 -14.75 -18.82
C LEU A 64 6.66 -14.38 -20.13
N ASP A 65 6.14 -15.40 -20.82
CA ASP A 65 5.24 -15.14 -21.94
C ASP A 65 3.86 -14.66 -21.45
N GLU A 66 3.08 -14.11 -22.38
CA GLU A 66 1.76 -13.56 -22.07
C GLU A 66 0.80 -14.61 -21.51
N PHE A 67 0.90 -15.86 -21.95
CA PHE A 67 -0.01 -16.92 -21.51
C PHE A 67 0.23 -17.28 -20.04
N PHE A 68 1.50 -17.48 -19.66
CA PHE A 68 1.87 -17.78 -18.27
C PHE A 68 1.60 -16.59 -17.33
N ALA A 69 1.85 -15.35 -17.80
CA ALA A 69 1.54 -14.17 -17.00
C ALA A 69 0.03 -14.01 -16.75
N GLN A 70 -0.81 -14.21 -17.77
CA GLN A 70 -2.28 -14.19 -17.60
C GLN A 70 -2.77 -15.29 -16.65
N LEU A 71 -2.14 -16.45 -16.69
CA LEU A 71 -2.48 -17.56 -15.81
C LEU A 71 -2.20 -17.22 -14.34
N LEU A 72 -1.04 -16.63 -14.02
CA LEU A 72 -0.75 -16.14 -12.67
C LEU A 72 -1.80 -15.12 -12.18
N VAL A 73 -2.17 -14.14 -13.01
CA VAL A 73 -3.20 -13.16 -12.64
C VAL A 73 -4.55 -13.84 -12.42
N SER A 74 -4.89 -14.85 -13.22
CA SER A 74 -6.16 -15.58 -13.09
C SER A 74 -6.26 -16.44 -11.83
N GLU A 75 -5.12 -16.92 -11.33
CA GLU A 75 -5.01 -17.67 -10.07
C GLU A 75 -4.98 -16.73 -8.85
N GLY A 76 -4.97 -15.41 -9.08
CA GLY A 76 -5.13 -14.39 -8.04
C GLY A 76 -3.86 -13.64 -7.69
N PHE A 77 -2.72 -13.99 -8.28
CA PHE A 77 -1.46 -13.27 -8.02
C PHE A 77 -1.56 -11.83 -8.50
N SER A 78 -1.32 -10.90 -7.57
CA SER A 78 -1.50 -9.47 -7.76
C SER A 78 -0.18 -8.71 -7.84
N ASN A 79 0.87 -9.23 -7.20
CA ASN A 79 2.17 -8.62 -7.09
C ASN A 79 3.31 -9.66 -7.06
N LEU A 80 4.55 -9.19 -7.09
CA LEU A 80 5.74 -10.06 -7.13
C LEU A 80 6.07 -10.71 -5.79
N GLU A 81 5.67 -10.10 -4.67
CA GLU A 81 5.94 -10.63 -3.33
C GLU A 81 5.13 -11.89 -3.09
N GLU A 82 3.86 -11.90 -3.49
CA GLU A 82 3.02 -13.10 -3.47
C GLU A 82 3.70 -14.23 -4.25
N VAL A 83 4.16 -13.98 -5.48
CA VAL A 83 4.86 -15.01 -6.27
C VAL A 83 6.16 -15.45 -5.58
N ALA A 84 6.92 -14.53 -4.99
CA ALA A 84 8.22 -14.81 -4.38
C ALA A 84 8.14 -15.64 -3.09
N PHE A 85 7.08 -15.47 -2.30
CA PHE A 85 6.99 -15.96 -0.92
C PHE A 85 5.80 -16.89 -0.63
N VAL A 86 4.92 -17.12 -1.60
CA VAL A 86 3.85 -18.13 -1.50
C VAL A 86 4.40 -19.54 -1.28
N GLU A 87 3.58 -20.42 -0.72
CA GLU A 87 3.90 -21.84 -0.67
C GLU A 87 3.97 -22.43 -2.08
N ALA A 88 4.97 -23.28 -2.33
CA ALA A 88 5.15 -23.93 -3.63
C ALA A 88 3.90 -24.72 -4.07
N GLU A 89 3.10 -25.22 -3.12
CA GLU A 89 1.85 -25.93 -3.39
C GLU A 89 0.80 -25.07 -4.11
N GLU A 90 0.77 -23.75 -3.90
CA GLU A 90 -0.15 -22.87 -4.63
C GLU A 90 0.30 -22.69 -6.09
N LEU A 91 1.61 -22.54 -6.31
CA LEU A 91 2.17 -22.46 -7.67
C LEU A 91 2.00 -23.78 -8.44
N LEU A 92 2.04 -24.93 -7.76
CA LEU A 92 1.83 -26.24 -8.37
C LEU A 92 0.38 -26.52 -8.79
N GLN A 93 -0.59 -25.74 -8.30
CA GLN A 93 -1.99 -25.85 -8.75
C GLN A 93 -2.18 -25.25 -10.14
N ILE A 94 -1.26 -24.38 -10.55
CA ILE A 94 -1.28 -23.69 -11.82
C ILE A 94 -1.03 -24.68 -12.97
N GLU A 95 -1.92 -24.69 -13.97
CA GLU A 95 -1.80 -25.59 -15.11
C GLU A 95 -0.48 -25.36 -15.87
N GLY A 96 0.37 -26.39 -15.92
CA GLY A 96 1.65 -26.33 -16.64
C GLY A 96 2.84 -25.89 -15.79
N VAL A 97 2.66 -25.64 -14.49
CA VAL A 97 3.74 -25.41 -13.54
C VAL A 97 4.11 -26.72 -12.83
N ASP A 98 5.39 -27.09 -12.91
CA ASP A 98 5.97 -28.18 -12.13
C ASP A 98 6.89 -27.64 -11.01
N GLU A 99 7.41 -28.53 -10.16
CA GLU A 99 8.23 -28.15 -9.01
C GLU A 99 9.47 -27.33 -9.42
N SER A 100 10.12 -27.72 -10.52
CA SER A 100 11.26 -26.96 -11.05
C SER A 100 10.86 -25.57 -11.56
N THR A 101 9.71 -25.45 -12.21
CA THR A 101 9.23 -24.18 -12.75
C THR A 101 8.78 -23.26 -11.62
N ALA A 102 8.12 -23.80 -10.60
CA ALA A 102 7.74 -23.05 -9.39
C ALA A 102 8.99 -22.49 -8.69
N ASP A 103 10.00 -23.33 -8.44
CA ASP A 103 11.28 -22.90 -7.84
C ASP A 103 11.96 -21.81 -8.68
N GLU A 104 11.95 -21.94 -10.01
CA GLU A 104 12.53 -20.95 -10.91
C GLU A 104 11.77 -19.62 -10.87
N LEU A 105 10.43 -19.66 -10.89
CA LEU A 105 9.57 -18.48 -10.76
C LEU A 105 9.84 -17.73 -9.46
N GLN A 106 9.85 -18.44 -8.33
CA GLN A 106 10.13 -17.85 -7.02
C GLN A 106 11.54 -17.27 -6.95
N THR A 107 12.52 -17.93 -7.56
CA THR A 107 13.89 -17.44 -7.61
C THR A 107 13.99 -16.15 -8.42
N ARG A 108 13.39 -16.10 -9.62
CA ARG A 108 13.37 -14.89 -10.45
C ARG A 108 12.64 -13.73 -9.76
N ALA A 109 11.52 -14.02 -9.09
CA ALA A 109 10.76 -13.01 -8.36
C ALA A 109 11.60 -12.40 -7.22
N ARG A 110 12.26 -13.24 -6.42
CA ARG A 110 13.16 -12.79 -5.35
C ARG A 110 14.34 -12.00 -5.88
N GLU A 111 15.02 -12.50 -6.92
CA GLU A 111 16.16 -11.78 -7.53
C GLU A 111 15.74 -10.41 -8.07
N PHE A 112 14.55 -10.31 -8.68
CA PHE A 112 14.02 -9.03 -9.15
C PHE A 112 13.74 -8.07 -7.99
N LEU A 113 13.08 -8.55 -6.93
CA LEU A 113 12.79 -7.74 -5.74
C LEU A 113 14.07 -7.27 -5.04
N GLU A 114 15.07 -8.14 -4.91
CA GLU A 114 16.38 -7.79 -4.34
C GLU A 114 17.10 -6.73 -5.20
N GLU A 115 17.03 -6.85 -6.53
CA GLU A 115 17.62 -5.87 -7.42
C GLU A 115 16.91 -4.51 -7.36
N GLN A 116 15.58 -4.50 -7.25
CA GLN A 116 14.80 -3.28 -7.04
C GLN A 116 15.16 -2.63 -5.70
N ALA A 117 15.19 -3.43 -4.63
CA ALA A 117 15.56 -2.98 -3.30
C ALA A 117 16.97 -2.37 -3.28
N ARG A 118 17.93 -3.01 -3.97
CA ARG A 118 19.30 -2.51 -4.10
C ARG A 118 19.35 -1.17 -4.83
N LYS A 119 18.64 -1.03 -5.96
CA LYS A 119 18.58 0.23 -6.72
C LYS A 119 17.92 1.35 -5.93
N ALA A 120 16.80 1.05 -5.26
CA ALA A 120 16.09 2.01 -4.43
C ALA A 120 16.98 2.52 -3.29
N LEU A 121 17.71 1.61 -2.63
CA LEU A 121 18.67 1.98 -1.59
C LEU A 121 19.84 2.81 -2.13
N GLU A 122 20.39 2.45 -3.29
CA GLU A 122 21.43 3.24 -3.97
C GLU A 122 20.94 4.66 -4.28
N LYS A 123 19.73 4.79 -4.86
CA LYS A 123 19.13 6.10 -5.17
C LYS A 123 18.83 6.91 -3.90
N ALA A 124 18.30 6.29 -2.84
CA ALA A 124 18.09 6.94 -1.55
C ALA A 124 19.40 7.51 -0.99
N ARG A 125 20.49 6.73 -1.02
CA ARG A 125 21.83 7.20 -0.61
C ARG A 125 22.34 8.34 -1.49
N GLU A 126 22.14 8.28 -2.81
CA GLU A 126 22.52 9.35 -3.73
C GLU A 126 21.75 10.65 -3.45
N MET A 127 20.50 10.56 -3.02
CA MET A 127 19.67 11.69 -2.59
C MET A 127 20.06 12.25 -1.21
N GLY A 128 20.97 11.58 -0.51
CA GLY A 128 21.52 12.01 0.76
C GLY A 128 20.78 11.49 1.98
N VAL A 129 20.04 10.38 1.85
CA VAL A 129 19.45 9.70 3.02
C VAL A 129 20.56 9.19 3.93
N GLU A 130 20.42 9.47 5.22
CA GLU A 130 21.36 9.14 6.27
C GLU A 130 21.23 7.69 6.74
N ASP A 131 22.33 7.13 7.27
CA ASP A 131 22.37 5.74 7.74
C ASP A 131 21.38 5.48 8.91
N ASN A 132 21.02 6.50 9.69
CA ASN A 132 20.06 6.34 10.79
C ASN A 132 18.64 6.01 10.27
N LEU A 133 18.22 6.61 9.16
CA LEU A 133 16.94 6.32 8.51
C LEU A 133 17.02 5.04 7.68
N ILE A 134 18.15 4.80 6.99
CA ILE A 134 18.35 3.56 6.21
C ILE A 134 18.27 2.31 7.09
N ASN A 135 18.82 2.36 8.29
CA ASN A 135 18.82 1.22 9.21
C ASN A 135 17.59 1.19 10.13
N PHE A 136 16.60 2.05 9.89
CA PHE A 136 15.37 2.07 10.67
C PHE A 136 14.50 0.86 10.30
N GLU A 137 14.07 0.11 11.31
CA GLU A 137 13.24 -1.08 11.14
C GLU A 137 11.82 -0.68 10.73
N GLY A 138 11.23 -1.43 9.79
CA GLY A 138 9.88 -1.15 9.28
C GLY A 138 9.82 -0.28 8.03
N LEU A 139 10.96 0.23 7.52
CA LEU A 139 11.02 0.91 6.22
C LEU A 139 11.69 0.04 5.16
N THR A 140 11.02 -0.16 4.03
CA THR A 140 11.61 -0.83 2.88
C THR A 140 12.51 0.14 2.08
N PRO A 141 13.48 -0.36 1.29
CA PRO A 141 14.29 0.50 0.43
C PRO A 141 13.49 1.39 -0.52
N GLN A 142 12.35 0.91 -1.02
CA GLN A 142 11.44 1.65 -1.88
C GLN A 142 10.73 2.78 -1.12
N MET A 143 10.35 2.54 0.14
CA MET A 143 9.81 3.59 1.02
C MET A 143 10.87 4.66 1.32
N LEU A 144 12.13 4.26 1.56
CA LEU A 144 13.24 5.20 1.75
C LEU A 144 13.47 6.09 0.52
N GLU A 145 13.35 5.52 -0.68
CA GLU A 145 13.42 6.28 -1.93
C GLU A 145 12.28 7.30 -2.02
N ALA A 146 11.03 6.91 -1.71
CA ALA A 146 9.87 7.80 -1.73
C ALA A 146 10.00 8.95 -0.71
N LEU A 147 10.42 8.63 0.53
CA LEU A 147 10.69 9.62 1.57
C LEU A 147 11.77 10.62 1.13
N ALA A 148 12.83 10.14 0.48
CA ALA A 148 13.92 10.97 0.01
C ALA A 148 13.51 11.92 -1.12
N ASP A 149 12.62 11.47 -2.02
CA ASP A 149 12.05 12.30 -3.08
C ASP A 149 11.22 13.47 -2.49
N ASP A 150 10.61 13.30 -1.31
CA ASP A 150 9.93 14.37 -0.56
C ASP A 150 10.86 15.16 0.40
N GLY A 151 12.15 14.80 0.43
CA GLY A 151 13.16 15.52 1.20
C GLY A 151 13.35 15.05 2.65
N ILE A 152 12.69 13.96 3.05
CA ILE A 152 12.91 13.30 4.34
C ILE A 152 14.15 12.43 4.21
N LYS A 153 15.24 12.83 4.87
CA LYS A 153 16.57 12.20 4.66
C LYS A 153 17.20 11.67 5.94
N SER A 154 16.78 12.15 7.09
CA SER A 154 17.28 11.71 8.38
C SER A 154 16.16 11.11 9.24
N LEU A 155 16.55 10.36 10.27
CA LEU A 155 15.60 9.86 11.26
C LEU A 155 14.88 11.02 11.97
N GLU A 156 15.58 12.15 12.17
CA GLU A 156 15.01 13.37 12.71
C GLU A 156 13.92 13.95 11.81
N ASP A 157 14.16 14.06 10.50
CA ASP A 157 13.14 14.53 9.55
C ASP A 157 11.91 13.63 9.61
N PHE A 158 12.13 12.31 9.56
CA PHE A 158 11.06 11.31 9.62
C PHE A 158 10.24 11.38 10.91
N ALA A 159 10.90 11.58 12.06
CA ALA A 159 10.22 11.71 13.35
C ALA A 159 9.37 12.99 13.47
N THR A 160 9.66 14.02 12.67
CA THR A 160 8.83 15.25 12.62
C THR A 160 7.59 15.11 11.76
N CYS A 161 7.54 14.12 10.86
CA CYS A 161 6.37 13.88 10.02
C CYS A 161 5.14 13.60 10.86
N ALA A 162 3.99 14.02 10.33
CA ALA A 162 2.73 13.53 10.83
C ALA A 162 2.40 12.16 10.21
N ASP A 163 1.69 11.35 10.97
CA ASP A 163 1.13 10.06 10.54
C ASP A 163 0.32 10.17 9.25
N TRP A 164 -0.52 11.20 9.12
CA TRP A 164 -1.34 11.44 7.94
C TRP A 164 -0.54 11.93 6.72
N GLU A 165 0.62 12.56 6.90
CA GLU A 165 1.51 12.94 5.78
C GLU A 165 2.14 11.69 5.14
N LEU A 166 2.30 10.62 5.92
CA LEU A 166 2.83 9.35 5.45
C LEU A 166 1.74 8.45 4.87
N ALA A 167 0.67 8.19 5.63
CA ALA A 167 -0.40 7.27 5.22
C ALA A 167 -1.43 7.88 4.26
N GLY A 168 -1.45 9.21 4.14
CA GLY A 168 -2.44 9.93 3.36
C GLY A 168 -3.75 10.12 4.12
N GLY A 169 -4.58 11.02 3.61
CA GLY A 169 -5.79 11.42 4.32
C GLY A 169 -6.76 12.25 3.48
N TRP A 170 -7.75 12.78 4.18
CA TRP A 170 -8.76 13.64 3.58
C TRP A 170 -8.93 14.90 4.42
N THR A 171 -8.55 16.05 3.86
CA THR A 171 -8.80 17.36 4.48
C THR A 171 -10.06 17.99 3.92
N THR A 172 -10.74 18.79 4.74
CA THR A 172 -11.87 19.62 4.29
C THR A 172 -11.40 21.05 4.04
N VAL A 173 -11.41 21.47 2.78
CA VAL A 173 -11.10 22.86 2.37
C VAL A 173 -12.37 23.46 1.79
N ASP A 174 -12.84 24.58 2.35
CA ASP A 174 -14.07 25.29 1.91
C ASP A 174 -15.35 24.42 1.85
N GLY A 175 -15.41 23.36 2.66
CA GLY A 175 -16.55 22.44 2.72
C GLY A 175 -16.52 21.32 1.68
N GLU A 176 -15.44 21.22 0.89
CA GLU A 176 -15.17 20.12 -0.03
C GLU A 176 -14.08 19.21 0.55
N ARG A 177 -14.27 17.88 0.45
CA ARG A 177 -13.23 16.91 0.83
C ARG A 177 -12.19 16.88 -0.29
N VAL A 178 -10.95 17.17 0.06
CA VAL A 178 -9.78 17.05 -0.82
C VAL A 178 -8.96 15.88 -0.32
N LYS A 179 -8.47 15.04 -1.24
CA LYS A 179 -7.56 13.95 -0.92
C LYS A 179 -6.15 14.53 -0.77
N ASP A 180 -5.51 14.22 0.35
CA ASP A 180 -4.10 14.51 0.57
C ASP A 180 -3.36 13.18 0.43
N ASP A 181 -2.61 13.04 -0.66
CA ASP A 181 -1.87 11.80 -0.93
C ASP A 181 -0.69 11.67 0.05
N GLY A 182 -0.60 10.51 0.69
CA GLY A 182 0.49 10.22 1.62
C GLY A 182 1.76 9.81 0.90
N ILE A 183 2.92 10.14 1.47
CA ILE A 183 4.23 9.76 0.89
C ILE A 183 4.37 8.23 0.78
N LEU A 184 3.79 7.51 1.75
CA LEU A 184 3.86 6.06 1.85
C LEU A 184 2.52 5.36 1.52
N GLU A 185 1.50 6.11 1.09
CA GLU A 185 0.17 5.56 0.79
C GLU A 185 0.22 4.48 -0.31
N SER A 186 1.11 4.62 -1.30
CA SER A 186 1.28 3.64 -2.38
C SER A 186 1.90 2.30 -1.94
N PHE A 187 2.37 2.21 -0.69
CA PHE A 187 2.91 0.99 -0.10
C PHE A 187 1.93 0.37 0.90
N ASP A 188 0.65 0.76 0.83
CA ASP A 188 -0.42 0.29 1.69
C ASP A 188 -0.20 0.53 3.20
N VAL A 189 0.64 1.51 3.54
CA VAL A 189 0.87 1.91 4.93
C VAL A 189 -0.37 2.59 5.48
N SER A 190 -0.98 1.95 6.47
CA SER A 190 -2.13 2.50 7.19
C SER A 190 -1.73 3.64 8.12
N LEU A 191 -2.72 4.44 8.54
CA LEU A 191 -2.49 5.53 9.50
C LEU A 191 -1.90 5.03 10.82
N ALA A 192 -2.35 3.86 11.29
CA ALA A 192 -1.86 3.24 12.52
C ALA A 192 -0.40 2.80 12.38
N GLU A 193 -0.04 2.15 11.27
CA GLU A 193 1.35 1.76 10.98
C GLU A 193 2.25 2.99 10.82
N ALA A 194 1.79 4.03 10.11
CA ALA A 194 2.52 5.28 10.01
C ALA A 194 2.75 5.94 11.38
N GLN A 195 1.74 5.93 12.25
CA GLN A 195 1.84 6.42 13.61
C GLN A 195 2.87 5.62 14.41
N GLU A 196 2.84 4.29 14.33
CA GLU A 196 3.80 3.41 15.01
C GLU A 196 5.24 3.66 14.56
N LEU A 197 5.47 3.78 13.24
CA LEU A 197 6.78 4.07 12.67
C LEU A 197 7.32 5.43 13.17
N VAL A 198 6.50 6.47 13.12
CA VAL A 198 6.89 7.81 13.59
C VAL A 198 7.16 7.82 15.09
N MET A 199 6.31 7.15 15.89
CA MET A 199 6.50 7.06 17.34
C MET A 199 7.76 6.27 17.70
N THR A 200 8.05 5.19 16.99
CA THR A 200 9.28 4.42 17.14
C THR A 200 10.51 5.27 16.84
N ALA A 201 10.48 6.07 15.76
CA ALA A 201 11.55 7.00 15.43
C ALA A 201 11.76 8.07 16.54
N ARG A 202 10.66 8.63 17.07
CA ARG A 202 10.72 9.60 18.19
C ARG A 202 11.32 9.01 19.46
N VAL A 203 10.99 7.75 19.78
CA VAL A 203 11.58 7.05 20.92
C VAL A 203 13.07 6.79 20.70
N MET A 204 13.49 6.36 19.50
CA MET A 204 14.91 6.17 19.18
C MET A 204 15.73 7.47 19.31
N LEU A 205 15.12 8.62 19.00
CA LEU A 205 15.72 9.94 19.19
C LEU A 205 15.62 10.47 20.63
N GLY A 206 14.91 9.78 21.52
CA GLY A 206 14.67 10.18 22.91
C GLY A 206 13.73 11.38 23.06
N TRP A 207 12.88 11.64 22.07
CA TRP A 207 11.86 12.71 22.14
C TRP A 207 10.63 12.29 22.95
N VAL A 208 10.38 10.98 23.00
CA VAL A 208 9.27 10.35 23.73
C VAL A 208 9.87 9.25 24.62
N ASP A 209 9.36 9.13 25.84
CA ASP A 209 9.75 8.06 26.75
C ASP A 209 9.03 6.76 26.34
N PRO A 210 9.72 5.62 26.20
CA PRO A 210 9.07 4.34 25.92
C PRO A 210 7.95 3.98 26.90
N GLU A 211 8.03 4.43 28.17
CA GLU A 211 6.99 4.18 29.17
C GLU A 211 5.67 4.92 28.87
N ASP A 212 5.71 5.99 28.07
CA ASP A 212 4.52 6.73 27.63
C ASP A 212 3.77 6.03 26.48
N LEU A 213 4.43 5.09 25.76
CA LEU A 213 3.78 4.28 24.73
C LEU A 213 2.89 3.18 25.32
N LEU A 214 3.37 2.53 26.39
CA LEU A 214 2.65 1.44 27.07
C LEU A 214 1.32 1.90 27.69
N GLN A 215 1.18 3.18 28.03
CA GLN A 215 -0.07 3.72 28.59
C GLN A 215 -1.18 3.90 27.54
N ASN A 216 -0.85 3.93 26.25
CA ASN A 216 -1.87 4.03 25.19
C ASN A 216 -2.44 2.66 24.83
N ASP A 217 -1.63 1.60 24.81
CA ASP A 217 -2.11 0.23 24.58
C ASP A 217 -3.04 -0.23 25.72
N ASP A 218 -2.70 0.09 26.98
CA ASP A 218 -3.53 -0.22 28.15
C ASP A 218 -4.83 0.61 28.20
N ALA A 219 -4.92 1.73 27.47
CA ALA A 219 -6.13 2.56 27.44
C ALA A 219 -7.15 2.06 26.40
N GLU A 220 -6.69 1.43 25.32
CA GLU A 220 -7.57 0.83 24.31
C GLU A 220 -8.21 -0.49 24.79
N GLU A 221 -7.53 -1.25 25.66
CA GLU A 221 -8.13 -2.46 26.28
C GLU A 221 -9.21 -2.16 27.33
N VAL A 222 -9.37 -0.91 27.80
CA VAL A 222 -10.30 -0.56 28.89
C VAL A 222 -11.64 0.04 28.38
N GLU A 223 -11.78 0.30 27.08
CA GLU A 223 -13.07 0.73 26.49
C GLU A 223 -13.97 -0.42 25.99
N GLU A 224 -13.51 -1.68 26.05
CA GLU A 224 -14.33 -2.88 25.78
C GLU A 224 -14.68 -3.68 27.06
N GLU A 225 -15.40 -3.07 28.02
CA GLU A 225 -16.22 -3.81 29.01
C GLU A 225 -17.58 -3.15 29.30
#